data_AF-A0A3S5FCN0-F1
#
_entry.id   AF-A0A3S5FCN0-F1
#
_cell.length_a   1.000
_cell.length_b   1.000
_cell.length_c   1.000
_cell.angle_alpha   90.00
_cell.angle_beta   90.00
_cell.angle_gamma   90.00
#
_symmetry.space_group_name_H-M   'P 1'
#
loop_
_entity.id
_entity.type
_entity.pdbx_description
1 polymer ?
#
loop_
_entity_poly.entity_id
_entity_poly.type
_entity_poly.pdbx_seq_one_letter_code
_entity_poly.pdbx_strand_id
1 'polypeptide(L)'
;MTIALLGGNTLGRKCNDSGLSKFIYIGCASLFTGGVIIECILGHLIMVPYREESKFIKAVCRYSASQSNRNKFMRCENKCLKSSSEFPCLAIMVTYQTEWADTGTGYLYDYLRTYVQFKSAKVRT
;
A
#
# COMPACT_ATOMS: atom_id res chain seq x y z
N MET A 1 16.55 19.66 13.25
CA MET A 1 17.21 18.71 14.17
C MET A 1 18.43 18.20 13.44
N THR A 2 19.52 18.93 13.65
CA THR A 2 20.72 18.94 12.81
C THR A 2 21.81 18.31 13.65
N ILE A 3 22.36 17.17 13.22
CA ILE A 3 23.43 16.51 13.95
C ILE A 3 24.71 17.31 13.72
N ALA A 4 24.95 18.26 14.62
CA ALA A 4 26.26 18.87 14.81
C ALA A 4 27.12 17.84 15.57
N LEU A 5 27.98 17.13 14.87
CA LEU A 5 29.13 16.46 15.49
C LEU A 5 30.39 17.23 15.10
N LEU A 6 30.95 17.85 16.12
CA LEU A 6 32.20 18.59 16.15
C LEU A 6 33.38 17.81 15.56
N GLY A 7 34.34 18.54 15.01
CA GLY A 7 35.74 18.16 15.15
C GLY A 7 36.64 18.46 13.95
N GLY A 8 36.86 19.74 13.64
CA GLY A 8 37.97 20.15 12.79
C GLY A 8 39.33 19.96 13.47
N ASN A 9 40.29 19.49 12.66
CA ASN A 9 41.73 19.73 12.64
C ASN A 9 42.58 19.74 13.94
N THR A 10 43.60 18.86 13.91
CA THR A 10 44.94 18.91 14.56
C THR A 10 45.03 18.97 16.09
N LEU A 11 45.39 17.84 16.74
CA LEU A 11 46.54 17.74 17.67
C LEU A 11 46.70 16.29 18.17
N GLY A 12 47.94 15.80 18.20
CA GLY A 12 48.27 14.45 18.63
C GLY A 12 47.77 14.11 20.04
N ARG A 13 47.15 12.94 20.17
CA ARG A 13 46.99 12.24 21.45
C ARG A 13 46.65 10.76 21.20
N LYS A 14 47.66 9.90 21.34
CA LYS A 14 47.48 8.48 21.64
C LYS A 14 46.78 8.37 23.01
N CYS A 15 45.46 8.50 23.06
CA CYS A 15 44.65 8.30 24.27
C CYS A 15 43.24 7.83 23.86
N ASN A 16 42.96 6.54 24.08
CA ASN A 16 41.67 5.85 23.88
C ASN A 16 41.25 5.46 22.45
N ASP A 17 42.17 4.88 21.69
CA ASP A 17 41.95 4.28 20.37
C ASP A 17 40.83 3.20 20.37
N SER A 18 40.66 2.51 21.50
CA SER A 18 39.65 1.45 21.67
C SER A 18 38.22 1.96 21.87
N GLY A 19 38.02 3.23 22.23
CA GLY A 19 36.69 3.79 22.50
C GLY A 19 36.06 4.41 21.25
N LEU A 20 36.81 5.27 20.56
CA LEU A 20 36.33 5.98 19.36
C LEU A 20 36.02 5.00 18.21
N SER A 21 36.89 4.00 18.01
CA SER A 21 36.67 2.92 17.03
C SER A 21 35.39 2.13 17.31
N LYS A 22 35.07 1.86 18.59
CA LYS A 22 33.81 1.19 18.98
C LYS A 22 32.58 2.05 18.69
N PHE A 23 32.63 3.36 18.96
CA PHE A 23 31.50 4.25 18.64
C PHE A 23 31.25 4.34 17.14
N ILE A 24 32.31 4.48 16.35
CA ILE A 24 32.21 4.47 14.88
C ILE A 24 31.66 3.14 14.39
N TYR A 25 32.16 2.02 14.91
CA TYR A 25 31.68 0.69 14.57
C TYR A 25 30.20 0.48 14.91
N ILE A 26 29.76 0.86 16.10
CA ILE A 26 28.34 0.76 16.53
C ILE A 26 27.46 1.69 15.69
N GLY A 27 27.95 2.89 15.36
CA GLY A 27 27.27 3.81 14.45
C GLY A 27 27.05 3.21 13.07
N CYS A 28 28.11 2.71 12.43
CA CYS A 28 28.02 2.07 11.12
C CYS A 28 27.15 0.81 11.15
N ALA A 29 27.28 -0.03 12.18
CA ALA A 29 26.46 -1.22 12.34
C ALA A 29 24.97 -0.86 12.50
N SER A 30 24.65 0.17 13.30
CA SER A 30 23.26 0.62 13.48
C SER A 30 22.68 1.23 12.20
N LEU A 31 23.45 2.02 11.45
CA LEU A 31 23.02 2.56 10.16
C LEU A 31 22.76 1.47 9.12
N PHE A 32 23.67 0.49 9.03
CA PHE A 32 23.50 -0.64 8.12
C PHE A 32 22.27 -1.46 8.49
N THR A 33 22.14 -1.81 9.77
CA THR A 33 21.00 -2.62 10.26
C THR A 33 19.68 -1.88 10.08
N GLY A 34 19.64 -0.57 10.39
CA GLY A 34 18.48 0.28 10.17
C GLY A 34 18.09 0.39 8.69
N GLY A 35 19.08 0.53 7.80
CA GLY A 35 18.88 0.52 6.34
C GLY A 35 18.21 -0.77 5.87
N VAL A 36 18.78 -1.92 6.25
CA VAL A 36 18.23 -3.24 5.89
C VAL A 36 16.80 -3.41 6.41
N ILE A 37 16.50 -2.98 7.64
CA ILE A 37 15.14 -3.05 8.20
C ILE A 37 14.16 -2.21 7.37
N ILE A 38 14.52 -0.96 7.03
CA ILE A 38 13.67 -0.07 6.24
C ILE A 38 13.44 -0.63 4.84
N GLU A 39 14.49 -1.11 4.18
CA GLU A 39 14.39 -1.74 2.87
C GLU A 39 13.48 -2.98 2.89
N CYS A 40 13.57 -3.81 3.93
CA CYS A 40 12.69 -4.97 4.09
C CYS A 40 11.22 -4.56 4.25
N ILE A 41 10.95 -3.57 5.11
CA ILE A 41 9.59 -3.07 5.35
C ILE A 41 9.02 -2.46 4.07
N LEU A 42 9.79 -1.60 3.41
CA LEU A 42 9.38 -0.93 2.17
C LEU A 42 9.16 -1.94 1.04
N GLY A 43 10.09 -2.90 0.91
CA GLY A 43 9.99 -3.98 -0.05
C GLY A 43 8.69 -4.77 0.14
N HIS A 44 8.35 -5.15 1.37
CA HIS A 44 7.10 -5.84 1.65
C HIS A 44 5.87 -4.97 1.35
N LEU A 45 5.91 -3.69 1.72
CA LEU A 45 4.80 -2.76 1.52
C LEU A 45 4.52 -2.48 0.04
N ILE A 46 5.54 -2.48 -0.82
CA ILE A 46 5.40 -2.21 -2.26
C ILE A 46 5.18 -3.49 -3.06
N MET A 47 5.96 -4.55 -2.80
CA MET A 47 5.92 -5.77 -3.61
C MET A 47 4.58 -6.50 -3.50
N VAL A 48 3.98 -6.56 -2.31
CA VAL A 48 2.69 -7.24 -2.10
C VAL A 48 1.56 -6.60 -2.92
N PRO A 49 1.26 -5.30 -2.81
CA PRO A 49 0.21 -4.69 -3.64
C PRO A 49 0.56 -4.74 -5.12
N TYR A 50 1.85 -4.59 -5.48
CA TYR A 50 2.27 -4.67 -6.88
C TYR A 50 2.04 -6.06 -7.50
N ARG A 51 2.27 -7.14 -6.76
CA ARG A 51 1.99 -8.51 -7.22
C ARG A 51 0.51 -8.79 -7.43
N GLU A 52 -0.36 -8.16 -6.66
CA GLU A 52 -1.80 -8.28 -6.86
C GLU A 52 -2.26 -7.43 -8.05
N GLU A 53 -1.68 -6.24 -8.22
CA GLU A 53 -1.98 -5.33 -9.33
C GLU A 53 -1.48 -5.88 -10.69
N SER A 54 -0.34 -6.57 -10.71
CA SER A 54 0.24 -7.11 -11.96
C SER A 54 -0.56 -8.26 -12.58
N LYS A 55 -1.49 -8.86 -11.84
CA LYS A 55 -2.40 -9.90 -12.36
C LYS A 55 -3.49 -9.33 -13.26
N PHE A 56 -3.73 -8.02 -13.21
CA PHE A 56 -4.76 -7.38 -14.02
C PHE A 56 -4.24 -7.07 -15.43
N ILE A 57 -5.04 -7.46 -16.42
CA ILE A 57 -4.76 -7.22 -17.84
C ILE A 57 -5.64 -6.04 -18.29
N LYS A 58 -5.11 -5.22 -19.20
CA LYS A 58 -5.89 -4.13 -19.79
C LYS A 58 -7.03 -4.70 -20.63
N ALA A 59 -8.22 -4.13 -20.46
CA ALA A 59 -9.41 -4.53 -21.21
C ALA A 59 -10.25 -3.29 -21.56
N VAL A 60 -10.97 -3.36 -22.69
CA VAL A 60 -11.95 -2.35 -23.08
C VAL A 60 -13.29 -2.75 -22.48
N CYS A 61 -13.86 -1.89 -21.64
CA CYS A 61 -15.11 -2.14 -20.95
C CYS A 61 -16.27 -1.34 -21.57
N ARG A 62 -17.42 -1.97 -21.74
CA ARG A 62 -18.69 -1.33 -22.12
C ARG A 62 -19.72 -1.55 -21.03
N TYR A 63 -20.53 -0.52 -20.77
CA TYR A 63 -21.63 -0.62 -19.83
C TYR A 63 -22.63 -1.68 -20.29
N SER A 64 -23.08 -2.53 -19.36
CA SER A 64 -24.09 -3.56 -19.61
C SER A 64 -25.35 -3.30 -18.79
N ALA A 65 -25.25 -3.27 -17.46
CA ALA A 65 -26.39 -3.05 -16.59
C ALA A 65 -25.95 -2.53 -15.21
N SER A 66 -26.92 -2.06 -14.42
CA SER A 66 -26.71 -1.67 -13.03
C SER A 66 -27.69 -2.41 -12.12
N GLN A 67 -27.18 -3.02 -11.05
CA GLN A 67 -27.98 -3.66 -10.03
C GLN A 67 -27.82 -2.90 -8.71
N SER A 68 -28.91 -2.37 -8.17
CA SER A 68 -28.93 -1.84 -6.80
C SER A 68 -29.34 -2.95 -5.86
N ASN A 69 -28.44 -3.38 -4.98
CA ASN A 69 -28.79 -4.34 -3.94
C ASN A 69 -29.38 -3.58 -2.75
N ARG A 70 -30.72 -3.47 -2.75
CA ARG A 70 -31.48 -2.81 -1.67
C ARG A 70 -31.30 -3.47 -0.30
N ASN A 71 -30.77 -4.70 -0.23
CA ASN A 71 -30.54 -5.40 1.03
C ASN A 71 -29.12 -5.22 1.58
N LYS A 72 -28.21 -4.57 0.82
CA LYS A 72 -26.83 -4.35 1.23
C LYS A 72 -26.56 -2.85 1.35
N PHE A 73 -26.78 -2.32 2.54
CA PHE A 73 -26.43 -0.93 2.86
C PHE A 73 -24.97 -0.84 3.30
N MET A 74 -24.24 0.13 2.75
CA MET A 74 -22.91 0.50 3.20
C MET A 74 -23.00 1.74 4.08
N ARG A 75 -22.39 1.67 5.26
CA ARG A 75 -22.20 2.82 6.13
C ARG A 75 -21.09 3.70 5.59
N CYS A 76 -21.41 4.95 5.32
CA CYS A 76 -20.49 5.99 4.92
C CYS A 76 -20.42 7.04 6.03
N GLU A 77 -19.20 7.38 6.44
CA GLU A 77 -18.97 8.45 7.40
C GLU A 77 -18.92 9.78 6.66
N ASN A 78 -19.71 10.76 7.11
CA ASN A 78 -19.66 12.11 6.57
C ASN A 78 -18.61 12.91 7.35
N LYS A 79 -17.75 13.64 6.65
CA LYS A 79 -16.74 14.51 7.28
C LYS A 79 -17.35 15.69 8.04
N CYS A 80 -18.57 16.08 7.69
CA CYS A 80 -19.21 17.28 8.24
C CYS A 80 -20.28 17.00 9.30
N LEU A 81 -20.83 15.78 9.37
CA LEU A 81 -21.84 15.39 10.35
C LEU A 81 -21.41 14.10 11.06
N LYS A 82 -21.52 14.09 12.40
CA LYS A 82 -21.21 12.94 13.27
C LYS A 82 -22.13 11.72 13.05
N SER A 83 -23.16 11.84 12.21
CA SER A 83 -24.05 10.74 11.84
C SER A 83 -23.50 9.95 10.65
N SER A 84 -23.40 8.62 10.81
CA SER A 84 -23.16 7.71 9.69
C SER A 84 -24.40 7.69 8.80
N SER A 85 -24.21 7.92 7.50
CA SER A 85 -25.26 7.73 6.50
C SER A 85 -25.16 6.32 5.93
N GLU A 86 -26.28 5.74 5.51
CA GLU A 86 -26.34 4.41 4.89
C GLU A 86 -26.80 4.54 3.44
N PHE A 87 -26.05 3.96 2.51
CA PHE A 87 -26.35 3.99 1.09
C PHE A 87 -26.49 2.57 0.55
N PRO A 88 -27.48 2.29 -0.33
CA PRO A 88 -27.60 1.00 -0.97
C PRO A 88 -26.41 0.75 -1.89
N CYS A 89 -25.87 -0.47 -1.86
CA CYS A 89 -24.75 -0.86 -2.71
C CYS A 89 -25.20 -0.91 -4.18
N LEU A 90 -24.58 -0.10 -5.03
CA LEU A 90 -24.74 -0.15 -6.48
C LEU A 90 -23.64 -1.02 -7.10
N ALA A 91 -24.02 -2.06 -7.83
CA ALA A 91 -23.12 -2.91 -8.60
C ALA A 91 -23.32 -2.63 -10.09
N ILE A 92 -22.27 -2.17 -10.76
CA ILE A 92 -22.30 -1.90 -12.21
C ILE A 92 -21.70 -3.12 -12.91
N MET A 93 -22.45 -3.71 -13.84
CA MET A 93 -21.99 -4.77 -14.71
C MET A 93 -21.51 -4.20 -16.03
N VAL A 94 -20.35 -4.68 -16.46
CA VAL A 94 -19.71 -4.31 -17.73
C VAL A 94 -19.43 -5.57 -18.55
N THR A 95 -19.55 -5.44 -19.86
CA THR A 95 -18.91 -6.38 -20.79
C THR A 95 -17.48 -5.92 -21.01
N TYR A 96 -16.52 -6.83 -20.96
CA TYR A 96 -15.11 -6.51 -21.20
C TYR A 96 -14.59 -7.32 -22.38
N GLN A 97 -13.70 -6.69 -23.14
CA GLN A 97 -12.95 -7.30 -24.23
C GLN A 97 -11.46 -7.17 -23.91
N THR A 98 -10.76 -8.30 -23.78
CA THR A 98 -9.32 -8.32 -23.53
C THR A 98 -8.54 -8.10 -24.83
N GLU A 99 -7.24 -7.84 -24.69
CA GLU A 99 -6.31 -7.77 -25.82
C GLU A 99 -6.27 -9.07 -26.66
N TRP A 100 -6.61 -10.20 -26.05
CA TRP A 100 -6.67 -11.53 -26.68
C TRP A 100 -8.01 -11.82 -27.38
N ALA A 101 -8.84 -10.79 -27.54
CA ALA A 101 -10.20 -10.86 -28.09
C ALA A 101 -11.19 -11.73 -27.29
N ASP A 102 -10.86 -12.10 -26.05
CA ASP A 102 -11.80 -12.76 -25.16
C ASP A 102 -12.85 -11.77 -24.66
N THR A 103 -14.12 -12.14 -24.78
CA THR A 103 -15.25 -11.36 -24.30
C THR A 103 -15.89 -12.01 -23.07
N GLY A 104 -16.11 -11.21 -22.03
CA GLY A 104 -16.78 -11.66 -20.82
C GLY A 104 -17.61 -10.58 -20.17
N THR A 105 -18.26 -10.91 -19.05
CA THR A 105 -18.99 -9.98 -18.19
C THR A 105 -18.36 -9.94 -16.80
N GLY A 106 -18.39 -8.76 -16.18
CA GLY A 106 -17.81 -8.55 -14.85
C GLY A 106 -18.43 -7.35 -14.14
N TYR A 107 -18.07 -7.19 -12.86
CA TYR A 107 -18.46 -6.00 -12.09
C TYR A 107 -17.37 -4.95 -12.16
N LEU A 108 -17.80 -3.69 -12.28
CA LEU A 108 -16.91 -2.53 -12.22
C LEU A 108 -16.67 -2.13 -10.77
N TYR A 109 -15.42 -1.84 -10.45
CA TYR A 109 -14.98 -1.31 -9.16
C TYR A 109 -14.18 -0.04 -9.39
N ASP A 110 -14.47 1.04 -8.65
CA ASP A 110 -13.75 2.31 -8.79
C ASP A 110 -12.28 2.22 -8.34
N TYR A 111 -12.02 1.37 -7.35
CA TYR A 111 -10.69 1.21 -6.76
C TYR A 111 -10.39 -0.26 -6.45
N LEU A 112 -9.11 -0.63 -6.51
CA LEU A 112 -8.64 -1.96 -6.13
C LEU A 112 -8.99 -2.31 -4.68
N ARG A 113 -8.94 -1.33 -3.77
CA ARG A 113 -9.34 -1.50 -2.36
C ARG A 113 -10.77 -2.00 -2.24
N THR A 114 -11.68 -1.45 -3.04
CA THR A 114 -13.09 -1.87 -3.08
C THR A 114 -13.19 -3.32 -3.56
N TYR A 115 -12.51 -3.66 -4.66
CA TYR A 115 -12.45 -5.06 -5.14
C TYR A 115 -11.98 -6.04 -4.06
N VAL A 116 -10.88 -5.73 -3.36
CA VAL A 116 -10.32 -6.59 -2.31
C VAL A 116 -11.30 -6.77 -1.16
N GLN A 117 -11.99 -5.70 -0.72
CA GLN A 117 -12.98 -5.78 0.34
C GLN A 117 -14.17 -6.68 -0.05
N PHE A 118 -14.66 -6.56 -1.28
CA PHE A 118 -15.74 -7.41 -1.79
C PHE A 118 -15.30 -8.87 -1.97
N LYS A 119 -14.08 -9.11 -2.47
CA LYS A 119 -13.52 -10.45 -2.59
C LYS A 119 -13.42 -11.14 -1.23
N SER A 120 -12.88 -10.44 -0.22
CA SER A 120 -12.75 -10.97 1.14
C SER A 120 -14.11 -11.23 1.80
N ALA A 121 -15.12 -10.39 1.54
CA ALA A 121 -16.47 -10.60 2.02
C ALA A 121 -17.12 -11.85 1.39
N LYS A 122 -16.83 -12.14 0.12
CA LYS A 122 -17.36 -13.32 -0.59
C LYS A 122 -16.68 -14.63 -0.17
N VAL A 123 -15.41 -14.60 0.22
CA VAL A 123 -14.68 -15.80 0.70
C VAL A 123 -15.18 -16.27 2.08
N ARG A 124 -15.79 -15.38 2.87
CA ARG A 124 -16.27 -15.67 4.23
C ARG A 124 -17.72 -16.23 4.27
N THR A 125 -18.37 -16.35 3.11
CA THR A 125 -19.70 -16.97 2.92
C THR A 125 -19.57 -18.22 2.08
#